data_AF-A0A6I5PEJ2-F1
#
_entry.id   AF-A0A6I5PEJ2-F1
#
_cell.length_a   1.000
_cell.length_b   1.000
_cell.length_c   1.000
_cell.angle_alpha   90.00
_cell.angle_beta   90.00
_cell.angle_gamma   90.00
#
_symmetry.space_group_name_H-M   'P 1'
#
loop_
_entity.id
_entity.type
_entity.pdbx_description
1 polymer ?
#
loop_
_entity_poly.entity_id
_entity_poly.type
_entity_poly.pdbx_seq_one_letter_code
_entity_poly.pdbx_strand_id
1 'polypeptide(L)'
;MWAACISELSPFPYALKAEVPKFLKKAFNGAGISNDDEIFIPVRPVTLLGSCSTAAYADCPNMPEHHIENSKWDDDPAYYLNHVGKYYWFDFDVAFPNVELLQLRMVFNVGDGDCNDGMWGAVWDRNTEDLVANILSTGDSEATVQAISTKYLDMYESQSIWFPSRFEERDDDPIPCMTMEYANDLMLEKIIGLAIRICCVYSYKWNYEYHGYLP
;
A
#
# COMPACT_ATOMS: atom_id res chain seq x y z
N MET A 1 8.12 16.40 -8.37
CA MET A 1 9.49 16.16 -7.87
C MET A 1 9.41 15.18 -6.73
N TRP A 2 10.03 14.02 -6.88
CA TRP A 2 10.08 13.01 -5.81
C TRP A 2 10.84 13.52 -4.59
N ALA A 3 10.48 12.99 -3.43
CA ALA A 3 11.13 13.31 -2.18
C ALA A 3 12.63 13.04 -2.21
N ALA A 4 13.41 13.88 -1.52
CA ALA A 4 14.87 13.69 -1.43
C ALA A 4 15.26 12.32 -0.87
N CYS A 5 14.45 11.73 0.02
CA CYS A 5 14.73 10.41 0.60
C CYS A 5 14.77 9.26 -0.42
N ILE A 6 14.20 9.43 -1.62
CA ILE A 6 14.16 8.37 -2.63
C ILE A 6 15.55 7.95 -3.11
N SER A 7 16.56 8.82 -2.98
CA SER A 7 17.95 8.49 -3.37
C SER A 7 18.71 7.68 -2.33
N GLU A 8 18.18 7.54 -1.11
CA GLU A 8 18.85 6.88 0.02
C GLU A 8 17.93 5.86 0.72
N LEU A 9 17.11 5.16 -0.05
CA LEU A 9 16.18 4.16 0.48
C LEU A 9 16.93 2.94 1.04
N SER A 10 16.50 2.49 2.21
CA SER A 10 16.89 1.19 2.76
C SER A 10 16.17 0.08 2.00
N PRO A 11 16.87 -0.95 1.49
CA PRO A 11 16.25 -1.99 0.68
C PRO A 11 15.23 -2.81 1.47
N PHE A 12 14.23 -3.36 0.79
CA PHE A 12 13.35 -4.38 1.36
C PHE A 12 14.14 -5.63 1.75
N PRO A 13 13.75 -6.34 2.83
CA PRO A 13 14.44 -7.54 3.28
C PRO A 13 14.26 -8.74 2.33
N TYR A 14 13.28 -8.68 1.42
CA TYR A 14 12.94 -9.77 0.50
C TYR A 14 12.82 -9.27 -0.95
N ALA A 15 13.18 -10.14 -1.90
CA ALA A 15 13.02 -9.88 -3.32
C ALA A 15 11.62 -10.26 -3.82
N LEU A 16 11.16 -9.63 -4.90
CA LEU A 16 9.91 -9.98 -5.57
C LEU A 16 9.88 -11.45 -5.99
N LYS A 17 8.67 -12.02 -5.96
CA LYS A 17 8.38 -13.40 -6.36
C LYS A 17 7.32 -13.38 -7.45
N ALA A 18 7.43 -14.33 -8.38
CA ALA A 18 6.46 -14.49 -9.46
C ALA A 18 5.23 -15.31 -9.04
N GLU A 19 5.35 -16.08 -7.96
CA GLU A 19 4.27 -16.90 -7.40
C GLU A 19 3.16 -16.01 -6.83
N VAL A 20 1.96 -16.56 -6.66
CA VAL A 20 0.87 -15.89 -5.95
C VAL A 20 1.09 -16.04 -4.44
N PRO A 21 1.09 -14.94 -3.66
CA PRO A 21 1.16 -14.98 -2.20
C PRO A 21 0.09 -15.88 -1.56
N LYS A 22 0.40 -16.53 -0.44
CA LYS A 22 -0.52 -17.40 0.30
C LYS A 22 -1.84 -16.71 0.65
N PHE A 23 -1.81 -15.45 1.09
CA PHE A 23 -3.03 -14.75 1.48
C PHE A 23 -4.00 -14.58 0.30
N LEU A 24 -3.49 -14.32 -0.90
CA LEU A 24 -4.29 -14.27 -2.12
C LEU A 24 -4.79 -15.65 -2.49
N LYS A 25 -3.91 -16.68 -2.47
CA LYS A 25 -4.34 -18.06 -2.73
C LYS A 25 -5.48 -18.48 -1.80
N LYS A 26 -5.40 -18.18 -0.50
CA LYS A 26 -6.47 -18.47 0.47
C LYS A 26 -7.77 -17.76 0.09
N ALA A 27 -7.70 -16.48 -0.26
CA ALA A 27 -8.89 -15.70 -0.63
C ALA A 27 -9.54 -16.19 -1.94
N PHE A 28 -8.76 -16.47 -2.99
CA PHE A 28 -9.26 -17.06 -4.24
C PHE A 28 -9.91 -18.44 -4.00
N ASN A 29 -9.25 -19.30 -3.23
CA ASN A 29 -9.81 -20.60 -2.85
C ASN A 29 -11.13 -20.47 -2.07
N GLY A 30 -11.21 -19.51 -1.14
CA GLY A 30 -12.43 -19.22 -0.37
C GLY A 30 -13.60 -18.76 -1.25
N ALA A 31 -13.31 -18.14 -2.40
CA ALA A 31 -14.30 -17.77 -3.41
C ALA A 31 -14.59 -18.87 -4.45
N GLY A 32 -14.00 -20.06 -4.30
CA GLY A 32 -14.20 -21.20 -5.20
C GLY A 32 -13.28 -21.23 -6.42
N ILE A 33 -12.30 -20.33 -6.53
CA ILE A 33 -11.30 -20.28 -7.60
C ILE A 33 -10.06 -21.03 -7.11
N SER A 34 -9.93 -22.30 -7.46
CA SER A 34 -8.86 -23.19 -6.97
C SER A 34 -7.78 -23.53 -7.99
N ASN A 35 -8.01 -23.21 -9.26
CA ASN A 35 -7.02 -23.39 -10.32
C ASN A 35 -6.16 -22.12 -10.42
N ASP A 36 -4.84 -22.25 -10.26
CA ASP A 36 -3.90 -21.13 -10.36
C ASP A 36 -4.00 -20.42 -11.75
N ASP A 37 -4.35 -21.14 -12.81
CA ASP A 37 -4.52 -20.56 -14.17
C ASP A 37 -5.76 -19.66 -14.30
N GLU A 38 -6.72 -19.76 -13.38
CA GLU A 38 -7.93 -18.93 -13.33
C GLU A 38 -7.76 -17.69 -12.46
N ILE A 39 -6.66 -17.60 -11.71
CA ILE A 39 -6.36 -16.48 -10.82
C ILE A 39 -5.88 -15.29 -11.65
N PHE A 40 -6.65 -14.21 -11.60
CA PHE A 40 -6.24 -12.91 -12.14
C PHE A 40 -5.94 -11.93 -11.01
N ILE A 41 -4.71 -11.41 -10.98
CA ILE A 41 -4.29 -10.38 -10.02
C ILE A 41 -4.10 -9.09 -10.81
N PRO A 42 -4.92 -8.04 -10.59
CA PRO A 42 -4.84 -6.78 -11.33
C PRO A 42 -3.60 -5.94 -10.97
N VAL A 43 -2.85 -6.36 -9.95
CA VAL A 43 -1.62 -5.69 -9.50
C VAL A 43 -0.42 -6.52 -9.90
N ARG A 44 0.50 -5.90 -10.65
CA ARG A 44 1.80 -6.46 -10.97
C ARG A 44 2.89 -5.67 -10.24
N PRO A 45 3.51 -6.23 -9.19
CA PRO A 45 4.70 -5.64 -8.59
C PRO A 45 5.82 -5.46 -9.63
N VAL A 46 6.38 -4.25 -9.71
CA VAL A 46 7.47 -3.94 -10.64
C VAL A 46 8.78 -3.82 -9.89
N THR A 47 8.81 -3.03 -8.80
CA THR A 47 10.03 -2.82 -8.01
C THR A 47 9.71 -2.46 -6.57
N LEU A 48 10.36 -3.15 -5.64
CA LEU A 48 10.44 -2.79 -4.23
C LEU A 48 11.56 -1.75 -4.07
N LEU A 49 11.24 -0.46 -4.13
CA LEU A 49 12.27 0.59 -4.16
C LEU A 49 13.03 0.67 -2.83
N GLY A 50 12.32 0.51 -1.71
CA GLY A 50 12.91 0.53 -0.37
C GLY A 50 12.04 1.28 0.62
N SER A 51 12.66 1.68 1.73
CA SER A 51 12.00 2.38 2.83
C SER A 51 12.87 3.50 3.39
N CYS A 52 12.23 4.48 4.01
CA CYS A 52 12.89 5.54 4.77
C CYS A 52 12.10 5.82 6.06
N SER A 53 12.74 6.40 7.07
CA SER A 53 12.03 6.81 8.29
C SER A 53 11.15 8.03 8.02
N THR A 54 10.16 8.27 8.89
CA THR A 54 9.35 9.49 8.78
C THR A 54 10.18 10.76 8.96
N ALA A 55 11.22 10.75 9.79
CA ALA A 55 12.13 11.90 9.93
C ALA A 55 12.84 12.26 8.62
N ALA A 56 13.21 11.26 7.81
CA ALA A 56 13.84 11.47 6.50
C ALA A 56 12.83 11.94 5.43
N TYR A 57 11.53 11.85 5.71
CA TYR A 57 10.47 12.25 4.79
C TYR A 57 9.31 12.95 5.51
N ALA A 58 9.62 13.99 6.28
CA ALA A 58 8.64 14.71 7.09
C ALA A 58 7.56 15.43 6.24
N ASP A 59 7.89 15.81 5.01
CA ASP A 59 6.97 16.51 4.09
C ASP A 59 6.10 15.55 3.25
N CYS A 60 6.00 14.27 3.63
CA CYS A 60 5.22 13.29 2.90
C CYS A 60 3.72 13.67 2.89
N PRO A 61 2.99 13.39 1.78
CA PRO A 61 1.55 13.59 1.74
C PRO A 61 0.82 12.85 2.85
N ASN A 62 -0.21 13.53 3.36
CA ASN A 62 -1.25 12.99 4.24
C ASN A 62 -0.78 12.50 5.62
N MET A 63 0.41 12.94 6.08
CA MET A 63 0.81 12.72 7.47
C MET A 63 -0.21 13.37 8.43
N PRO A 64 -0.73 12.63 9.44
CA PRO A 64 -1.64 13.19 10.43
C PRO A 64 -1.10 14.47 11.07
N GLU A 65 -1.96 15.48 11.21
CA GLU A 65 -1.56 16.82 11.66
C GLU A 65 -0.96 16.81 13.07
N HIS A 66 -1.47 15.97 13.98
CA HIS A 66 -0.94 15.90 15.33
C HIS A 66 0.51 15.42 15.39
N HIS A 67 1.00 14.61 14.44
CA HIS A 67 2.43 14.29 14.38
C HIS A 67 3.28 15.51 13.99
N ILE A 68 2.77 16.35 13.08
CA ILE A 68 3.42 17.62 12.72
C ILE A 68 3.43 18.55 13.92
N GLU A 69 2.32 18.66 14.64
CA GLU A 69 2.20 19.51 15.82
C GLU A 69 3.09 19.02 16.96
N ASN A 70 2.99 17.75 17.35
CA ASN A 70 3.77 17.14 18.42
C ASN A 70 5.28 17.23 18.16
N SER A 71 5.72 17.04 16.91
CA SER A 71 7.13 17.17 16.56
C SER A 71 7.70 18.57 16.83
N LYS A 72 6.88 19.63 16.85
CA LYS A 72 7.33 21.01 17.16
C LYS A 72 7.52 21.25 18.65
N TRP A 73 6.95 20.41 19.50
CA TRP A 73 7.01 20.51 20.95
C TRP A 73 8.00 19.54 21.58
N ASP A 74 8.56 18.61 20.79
CA ASP A 74 9.61 17.70 21.22
C ASP A 74 10.97 18.40 21.21
N ASP A 75 11.81 18.10 22.21
CA ASP A 75 13.18 18.62 22.30
C ASP A 75 14.08 18.08 21.16
N ASP A 76 13.71 16.93 20.58
CA ASP A 76 14.33 16.34 19.39
C ASP A 76 13.24 15.88 18.38
N PRO A 77 12.80 16.78 17.48
CA PRO A 77 11.78 16.47 16.47
C PRO A 77 12.15 15.30 15.55
N ALA A 78 13.45 15.13 15.24
CA ALA A 78 13.92 14.05 14.39
C ALA A 78 13.85 12.70 15.12
N TYR A 79 14.16 12.68 16.42
CA TYR A 79 13.96 11.52 17.26
C TYR A 79 12.46 11.16 17.33
N TYR A 80 11.57 12.11 17.60
CA TYR A 80 10.12 11.88 17.60
C TYR A 80 9.64 11.26 16.28
N LEU A 81 9.95 11.92 15.15
CA LEU A 81 9.50 11.45 13.84
C LEU A 81 10.06 10.06 13.49
N ASN A 82 11.26 9.69 13.95
CA ASN A 82 11.77 8.32 13.76
C ASN A 82 10.91 7.25 14.45
N HIS A 83 10.12 7.60 15.46
CA HIS A 83 9.19 6.70 16.16
C HIS A 83 7.77 6.69 15.57
N VAL A 84 7.42 7.68 14.73
CA VAL A 84 6.14 7.74 14.00
C VAL A 84 6.03 6.68 12.90
N GLY A 85 7.14 6.06 12.49
CA GLY A 85 7.11 4.89 11.62
C GLY A 85 8.04 4.99 10.41
N LYS A 86 7.71 4.21 9.38
CA LYS A 86 8.54 4.05 8.17
C LYS A 86 7.67 4.12 6.93
N TYR A 87 8.15 4.86 5.96
CA TYR A 87 7.57 4.91 4.63
C TYR A 87 8.13 3.79 3.76
N TYR A 88 7.24 3.12 3.04
CA TYR A 88 7.55 2.12 2.03
C TYR A 88 7.32 2.69 0.64
N TRP A 89 8.28 2.49 -0.26
CA TRP A 89 8.24 2.93 -1.65
C TRP A 89 8.11 1.73 -2.57
N PHE A 90 7.08 1.75 -3.42
CA PHE A 90 6.69 0.60 -4.23
C PHE A 90 6.21 1.02 -5.61
N ASP A 91 6.83 0.45 -6.65
CA ASP A 91 6.39 0.57 -8.03
C ASP A 91 5.57 -0.66 -8.42
N PHE A 92 4.37 -0.42 -8.98
CA PHE A 92 3.49 -1.46 -9.45
C PHE A 92 2.75 -1.00 -10.70
N ASP A 93 2.41 -1.97 -11.54
CA ASP A 93 1.53 -1.74 -12.68
C ASP A 93 0.15 -2.28 -12.35
N VAL A 94 -0.86 -1.56 -12.80
CA VAL A 94 -2.24 -2.01 -12.77
C VAL A 94 -2.59 -2.56 -14.15
N ALA A 95 -2.81 -3.87 -14.20
CA ALA A 95 -3.14 -4.60 -15.41
C ALA A 95 -4.66 -4.80 -15.50
N PHE A 96 -5.20 -4.46 -16.66
CA PHE A 96 -6.58 -4.77 -17.03
C PHE A 96 -6.61 -5.48 -18.38
N PRO A 97 -7.57 -6.39 -18.58
CA PRO A 97 -7.79 -6.95 -19.91
C PRO A 97 -8.12 -5.81 -20.88
N ASN A 98 -7.35 -5.70 -21.97
CA ASN A 98 -7.58 -4.77 -23.08
C ASN A 98 -7.38 -3.27 -22.79
N VAL A 99 -6.73 -2.91 -21.68
CA VAL A 99 -6.34 -1.51 -21.40
C VAL A 99 -4.81 -1.42 -21.29
N GLU A 100 -4.27 -0.26 -21.63
CA GLU A 100 -2.86 0.04 -21.38
C GLU A 100 -2.55 -0.10 -19.88
N LEU A 101 -1.36 -0.64 -19.56
CA LEU A 101 -0.90 -0.80 -18.18
C LEU A 101 -0.79 0.58 -17.52
N LEU A 102 -1.51 0.81 -16.44
CA LEU A 102 -1.33 2.02 -15.64
C LEU A 102 -0.13 1.81 -14.71
N GLN A 103 0.90 2.62 -14.91
CA GLN A 103 2.16 2.52 -14.19
C GLN A 103 2.13 3.43 -12.98
N LEU A 104 2.09 2.84 -11.78
CA LEU A 104 1.91 3.58 -10.53
C LEU A 104 3.11 3.43 -9.58
N ARG A 105 3.35 4.50 -8.82
CA ARG A 105 4.27 4.52 -7.68
C ARG A 105 3.49 4.91 -6.46
N MET A 106 3.71 4.20 -5.37
CA MET A 106 3.12 4.49 -4.08
C MET A 106 4.21 4.74 -3.04
N VAL A 107 3.92 5.68 -2.16
CA VAL A 107 4.60 5.81 -0.87
C VAL A 107 3.56 5.80 0.24
N PHE A 108 3.78 5.01 1.28
CA PHE A 108 2.89 4.99 2.43
C PHE A 108 3.62 4.60 3.70
N ASN A 109 3.19 5.17 4.82
CA ASN A 109 3.54 4.72 6.16
C ASN A 109 2.46 3.73 6.63
N VAL A 110 2.88 2.68 7.33
CA VAL A 110 2.01 1.61 7.85
C VAL A 110 1.38 1.93 9.21
N GLY A 111 1.46 3.19 9.65
CA GLY A 111 1.00 3.62 10.98
C GLY A 111 2.15 3.80 11.97
N ASP A 112 1.84 4.41 13.10
CA ASP A 112 2.80 4.65 14.17
C ASP A 112 3.07 3.42 15.04
N GLY A 113 4.12 3.49 15.85
CA GLY A 113 4.65 2.33 16.59
C GLY A 113 3.70 1.72 17.63
N ASP A 114 2.64 2.44 18.03
CA ASP A 114 1.58 1.99 18.94
C ASP A 114 0.22 1.81 18.25
N CYS A 115 0.16 1.96 16.91
CA CYS A 115 -0.99 1.74 16.04
C CYS A 115 -2.20 2.63 16.34
N ASN A 116 -2.00 3.80 16.96
CA ASN A 116 -3.06 4.78 17.16
C ASN A 116 -3.42 5.50 15.85
N ASP A 117 -2.50 5.50 14.89
CA ASP A 117 -2.70 6.10 13.58
C ASP A 117 -2.74 5.07 12.48
N GLY A 118 -3.79 5.12 11.67
CA GLY A 118 -3.92 4.40 10.41
C GLY A 118 -2.75 4.59 9.44
N MET A 119 -2.77 3.87 8.32
CA MET A 119 -1.82 4.10 7.23
C MET A 119 -2.08 5.44 6.54
N TRP A 120 -1.02 6.10 6.09
CA TRP A 120 -1.14 7.31 5.25
C TRP A 120 -0.09 7.35 4.16
N GLY A 121 -0.34 8.15 3.12
CA GLY A 121 0.54 8.28 1.98
C GLY A 121 -0.20 8.65 0.70
N ALA A 122 0.37 8.29 -0.45
CA ALA A 122 -0.18 8.63 -1.74
C ALA A 122 0.31 7.71 -2.87
N VAL A 123 -0.43 7.74 -3.97
CA VAL A 123 -0.15 7.01 -5.20
C VAL A 123 -0.11 7.98 -6.37
N TRP A 124 0.89 7.86 -7.23
CA TRP A 124 1.09 8.70 -8.41
C TRP A 124 1.27 7.88 -9.67
N ASP A 125 0.95 8.50 -10.80
CA ASP A 125 1.40 8.03 -12.11
C ASP A 125 2.92 8.19 -12.23
N ARG A 126 3.62 7.10 -12.60
CA ARG A 126 5.08 7.10 -12.66
C ARG A 126 5.64 7.97 -13.77
N ASN A 127 4.89 8.17 -14.84
CA ASN A 127 5.35 8.89 -16.03
C ASN A 127 5.04 10.38 -15.94
N THR A 128 3.90 10.75 -15.36
CA THR A 128 3.48 12.15 -15.27
C THR A 128 3.70 12.78 -13.90
N GLU A 129 3.96 11.99 -12.87
CA GLU A 129 3.97 12.41 -11.45
C GLU A 129 2.62 12.96 -10.97
N ASP A 130 1.54 12.72 -11.71
CA ASP A 130 0.20 13.15 -11.31
C ASP A 130 -0.31 12.32 -10.12
N LEU A 131 -0.89 13.00 -9.13
CA LEU A 131 -1.49 12.34 -7.97
C LEU A 131 -2.74 11.56 -8.40
N VAL A 132 -2.73 10.26 -8.13
CA VAL A 132 -3.80 9.32 -8.52
C VAL A 132 -4.72 9.03 -7.36
N ALA A 133 -4.16 8.81 -6.16
CA ALA A 133 -4.93 8.51 -4.97
C ALA A 133 -4.22 9.00 -3.69
N ASN A 134 -5.02 9.29 -2.67
CA ASN A 134 -4.58 9.51 -1.30
C ASN A 134 -4.79 8.25 -0.48
N ILE A 135 -3.89 8.04 0.49
CA ILE A 135 -4.04 7.08 1.58
C ILE A 135 -4.10 7.93 2.84
N LEU A 136 -5.21 7.87 3.56
CA LEU A 136 -5.52 8.76 4.67
C LEU A 136 -5.66 7.94 5.95
N SER A 137 -4.97 8.35 7.02
CA SER A 137 -5.30 7.87 8.37
C SER A 137 -6.62 8.53 8.77
N THR A 138 -7.64 7.72 9.09
CA THR A 138 -9.00 8.21 9.39
C THR A 138 -9.49 7.86 10.79
N GLY A 139 -8.67 7.15 11.58
CA GLY A 139 -9.03 6.75 12.93
C GLY A 139 -7.99 5.86 13.58
N ASP A 140 -8.33 5.38 14.78
CA ASP A 140 -7.51 4.44 15.55
C ASP A 140 -7.38 3.14 14.77
N SER A 141 -6.20 2.91 14.22
CA SER A 141 -5.97 1.79 13.31
C SER A 141 -6.93 1.75 12.11
N GLU A 142 -7.26 2.89 11.49
CA GLU A 142 -8.10 2.94 10.29
C GLU A 142 -7.46 3.75 9.15
N ALA A 143 -7.42 3.16 7.95
CA ALA A 143 -6.96 3.83 6.75
C ALA A 143 -8.03 3.85 5.65
N THR A 144 -8.15 4.98 4.96
CA THR A 144 -9.01 5.12 3.78
C THR A 144 -8.18 5.36 2.53
N VAL A 145 -8.40 4.54 1.48
CA VAL A 145 -7.88 4.80 0.14
C VAL A 145 -8.91 5.60 -0.64
N GLN A 146 -8.49 6.76 -1.17
CA GLN A 146 -9.34 7.66 -1.95
C GLN A 146 -8.69 7.92 -3.31
N ALA A 147 -9.32 7.45 -4.39
CA ALA A 147 -8.89 7.78 -5.74
C ALA A 147 -9.38 9.19 -6.13
N ILE A 148 -8.50 10.02 -6.67
CA ILE A 148 -8.79 11.44 -6.97
C ILE A 148 -8.59 11.82 -8.44
N SER A 149 -7.86 11.02 -9.22
CA SER A 149 -7.60 11.33 -10.62
C SER A 149 -8.79 10.97 -11.51
N THR A 150 -9.57 11.98 -11.93
CA THR A 150 -10.73 11.81 -12.81
C THR A 150 -10.39 11.08 -14.11
N LYS A 151 -9.20 11.35 -14.68
CA LYS A 151 -8.66 10.66 -15.86
C LYS A 151 -8.72 9.14 -15.71
N TYR A 152 -8.38 8.64 -14.52
CA TYR A 152 -8.30 7.21 -14.24
C TYR A 152 -9.62 6.65 -13.70
N LEU A 153 -10.40 7.44 -12.97
CA LEU A 153 -11.72 7.00 -12.49
C LEU A 153 -12.63 6.53 -13.63
N ASP A 154 -12.67 7.29 -14.73
CA ASP A 154 -13.49 6.96 -15.91
C ASP A 154 -12.97 5.73 -16.68
N MET A 155 -11.69 5.39 -16.53
CA MET A 155 -11.08 4.19 -17.13
C MET A 155 -11.44 2.90 -16.38
N TYR A 156 -11.93 3.00 -15.14
CA TYR A 156 -12.07 1.87 -14.21
C TYR A 156 -13.52 1.58 -13.81
N GLU A 157 -14.43 1.58 -14.79
CA GLU A 157 -15.80 1.07 -14.62
C GLU A 157 -15.84 -0.42 -14.28
N SER A 158 -16.93 -0.83 -13.63
CA SER A 158 -17.20 -2.18 -13.11
C SER A 158 -16.95 -3.27 -14.16
N GLN A 159 -15.93 -4.09 -13.91
CA GLN A 159 -15.68 -5.34 -14.64
C GLN A 159 -16.17 -6.57 -13.87
N SER A 160 -16.39 -7.67 -14.61
CA SER A 160 -16.82 -8.97 -14.10
C SER A 160 -15.70 -9.84 -13.51
N ILE A 161 -14.45 -9.35 -13.51
CA ILE A 161 -13.32 -10.12 -12.97
C ILE A 161 -13.28 -9.95 -11.47
N TRP A 162 -13.49 -11.06 -10.77
CA TRP A 162 -13.41 -11.11 -9.33
C TRP A 162 -11.95 -11.12 -8.87
N PHE A 163 -11.64 -10.28 -7.88
CA PHE A 163 -10.39 -10.31 -7.13
C PHE A 163 -10.68 -9.98 -5.66
N PRO A 164 -9.86 -10.47 -4.72
CA PRO A 164 -10.09 -10.19 -3.31
C PRO A 164 -9.75 -8.73 -3.01
N SER A 165 -10.75 -7.97 -2.56
CA SER A 165 -10.58 -6.57 -2.16
C SER A 165 -10.87 -6.32 -0.69
N ARG A 166 -11.38 -7.32 0.05
CA ARG A 166 -11.67 -7.24 1.49
C ARG A 166 -11.18 -8.52 2.15
N PHE A 167 -10.56 -8.38 3.32
CA PHE A 167 -10.02 -9.47 4.13
C PHE A 167 -10.57 -9.29 5.54
N GLU A 168 -11.56 -10.11 5.91
CA GLU A 168 -12.30 -9.94 7.18
C GLU A 168 -11.56 -10.59 8.36
N GLU A 169 -10.80 -11.66 8.10
CA GLU A 169 -9.98 -12.32 9.11
C GLU A 169 -8.65 -11.58 9.24
N ARG A 170 -8.35 -11.06 10.44
CA ARG A 170 -7.07 -10.39 10.74
C ARG A 170 -5.87 -11.25 10.38
N ASP A 171 -5.97 -12.56 10.61
CA ASP A 171 -4.90 -13.52 10.32
C ASP A 171 -4.68 -13.72 8.81
N ASP A 172 -5.56 -13.20 7.95
CA ASP A 172 -5.41 -13.28 6.50
C ASP A 172 -4.88 -12.00 5.86
N ASP A 173 -5.01 -10.85 6.54
CA ASP A 173 -4.61 -9.57 5.98
C ASP A 173 -3.12 -9.29 6.25
N PRO A 174 -2.27 -9.10 5.22
CA PRO A 174 -0.86 -8.75 5.41
C PRO A 174 -0.62 -7.39 6.07
N ILE A 175 -1.66 -6.60 6.33
CA ILE A 175 -1.53 -5.28 6.95
C ILE A 175 -1.27 -5.43 8.46
N PRO A 176 -0.14 -4.91 8.99
CA PRO A 176 0.35 -5.22 10.34
C PRO A 176 -0.53 -4.68 11.48
N CYS A 177 -1.16 -3.54 11.26
CA CYS A 177 -2.22 -2.96 12.06
C CYS A 177 -3.20 -2.36 11.05
N MET A 178 -4.51 -2.45 11.29
CA MET A 178 -5.59 -1.70 10.61
C MET A 178 -6.57 -2.45 9.70
N THR A 179 -7.81 -1.96 9.75
CA THR A 179 -8.80 -2.06 8.69
C THR A 179 -8.48 -1.05 7.59
N MET A 180 -8.76 -1.43 6.35
CA MET A 180 -8.65 -0.53 5.20
C MET A 180 -10.02 -0.39 4.55
N GLU A 181 -10.46 0.85 4.39
CA GLU A 181 -11.68 1.21 3.71
C GLU A 181 -11.40 1.90 2.37
N TYR A 182 -12.43 1.97 1.53
CA TYR A 182 -12.39 2.56 0.20
C TYR A 182 -13.40 3.69 0.15
N ALA A 183 -12.94 4.94 -0.05
CA ALA A 183 -13.75 6.13 0.12
C ALA A 183 -15.05 6.12 -0.70
N ASN A 184 -15.00 5.54 -1.90
CA ASN A 184 -16.12 5.49 -2.84
C ASN A 184 -16.40 4.06 -3.34
N ASP A 185 -15.78 3.05 -2.72
CA ASP A 185 -15.82 1.65 -3.14
C ASP A 185 -15.40 1.44 -4.62
N LEU A 186 -14.57 2.33 -5.17
CA LEU A 186 -14.16 2.30 -6.58
C LEU A 186 -13.17 1.16 -6.85
N MET A 187 -13.17 0.66 -8.08
CA MET A 187 -12.28 -0.43 -8.46
C MET A 187 -10.80 -0.07 -8.30
N LEU A 188 -10.42 1.16 -8.67
CA LEU A 188 -9.04 1.65 -8.51
C LEU A 188 -8.63 1.70 -7.03
N GLU A 189 -9.51 2.13 -6.13
CA GLU A 189 -9.24 2.16 -4.68
C GLU A 189 -8.97 0.74 -4.15
N LYS A 190 -9.79 -0.23 -4.57
CA LYS A 190 -9.63 -1.66 -4.23
C LYS A 190 -8.33 -2.26 -4.73
N ILE A 191 -7.92 -1.91 -5.96
CA ILE A 191 -6.66 -2.37 -6.55
C ILE A 191 -5.46 -1.76 -5.82
N ILE A 192 -5.52 -0.47 -5.46
CA ILE A 192 -4.50 0.17 -4.65
C ILE A 192 -4.40 -0.50 -3.27
N GLY A 193 -5.54 -0.81 -2.65
CA GLY A 193 -5.56 -1.56 -1.39
C GLY A 193 -4.95 -2.96 -1.49
N LEU A 194 -5.12 -3.63 -2.63
CA LEU A 194 -4.43 -4.89 -2.92
C LEU A 194 -2.91 -4.68 -3.10
N ALA A 195 -2.49 -3.61 -3.76
CA ALA A 195 -1.07 -3.28 -3.92
C ALA A 195 -0.38 -2.99 -2.58
N ILE A 196 -1.06 -2.30 -1.65
CA ILE A 196 -0.59 -2.08 -0.27
C ILE A 196 -0.33 -3.42 0.42
N ARG A 197 -1.29 -4.33 0.39
CA ARG A 197 -1.16 -5.68 1.00
C ARG A 197 0.00 -6.46 0.42
N ILE A 198 0.15 -6.46 -0.91
CA ILE A 198 1.27 -7.11 -1.58
C ILE A 198 2.61 -6.48 -1.15
N CYS A 199 2.68 -5.15 -1.04
CA CYS A 199 3.88 -4.48 -0.53
C CYS A 199 4.21 -4.92 0.91
N CYS A 200 3.21 -4.95 1.80
CA CYS A 200 3.39 -5.34 3.20
C CYS A 200 3.96 -6.75 3.37
N VAL A 201 3.60 -7.70 2.48
CA VAL A 201 4.16 -9.06 2.48
C VAL A 201 5.70 -9.03 2.46
N TYR A 202 6.30 -8.09 1.73
CA TYR A 202 7.75 -8.00 1.63
C TYR A 202 8.40 -7.17 2.75
N SER A 203 7.62 -6.47 3.57
CA SER A 203 8.15 -5.53 4.57
C SER A 203 8.70 -6.22 5.82
N TYR A 204 8.17 -7.38 6.21
CA TYR A 204 8.51 -8.05 7.46
C TYR A 204 8.67 -9.56 7.29
N LYS A 205 9.57 -10.17 8.08
CA LYS A 205 9.81 -11.61 8.06
C LYS A 205 8.56 -12.43 8.34
N TRP A 206 7.89 -12.12 9.45
CA TRP A 206 6.70 -12.85 9.86
C TRP A 206 5.59 -12.75 8.81
N ASN A 207 5.46 -11.60 8.14
CA ASN A 207 4.45 -11.38 7.11
C ASN A 207 4.79 -12.14 5.82
N TYR A 208 6.06 -12.10 5.43
CA TYR A 208 6.58 -12.83 4.28
C TYR A 208 6.43 -14.35 4.42
N GLU A 209 6.60 -14.88 5.63
CA GLU A 209 6.42 -16.31 5.94
C GLU A 209 4.93 -16.67 6.08
N TYR A 210 4.15 -15.88 6.81
CA TYR A 210 2.77 -16.25 7.10
C TYR A 210 1.83 -16.01 5.91
N HIS A 211 1.89 -14.82 5.31
CA HIS A 211 1.01 -14.39 4.21
C HIS A 211 1.65 -14.49 2.82
N GLY A 212 2.99 -14.52 2.75
CA GLY A 212 3.76 -14.50 1.50
C GLY A 212 4.05 -15.88 0.91
N TYR A 213 5.28 -16.34 1.04
CA TYR A 213 5.86 -17.39 0.18
C TYR A 213 6.61 -18.50 0.92
N LEU A 214 7.24 -18.20 2.07
CA LEU A 214 8.03 -19.17 2.85
C LEU A 214 7.22 -19.75 4.00
N PRO A 215 7.63 -20.86 4.61
CA PRO A 215 8.03 -20.78 6.01
C PRO A 215 9.55 -20.83 6.18
#